data_AF-A0A4R2H3K3-F1
#
_entry.id   AF-A0A4R2H3K3-F1
#
_cell.length_a   1.000
_cell.length_b   1.000
_cell.length_c   1.000
_cell.angle_alpha   90.00
_cell.angle_beta   90.00
_cell.angle_gamma   90.00
#
_symmetry.space_group_name_H-M   'P 1'
#
loop_
_entity.id
_entity.type
_entity.pdbx_description
1 polymer ?
#
loop_
_entity_poly.entity_id
_entity_poly.type
_entity_poly.pdbx_seq_one_letter_code
_entity_poly.pdbx_strand_id
1 'polypeptide(L)' 'AQPDDFKQAEKMLRSAVELYNNERPHLSIGLLTPQMVHSKELHVEKLWKNYYIKNTKIVNPFQENKNPVNQLKD' A
#
# COMPACT_ATOMS: atom_id res chain seq x y z
N ALA A 1 15.20 17.51 -7.69
CA ALA A 1 15.00 18.88 -8.19
C ALA A 1 13.85 19.48 -7.40
N GLN A 2 13.99 20.72 -6.93
CA GLN A 2 12.91 21.47 -6.30
C GLN A 2 12.09 22.15 -7.40
N PRO A 3 10.74 22.16 -7.34
CA PRO A 3 9.94 22.92 -8.29
C PRO A 3 9.99 24.41 -7.97
N ASP A 4 10.06 25.23 -9.02
CA ASP A 4 10.11 26.68 -9.02
C ASP A 4 8.71 27.30 -8.81
N ASP A 5 7.65 26.61 -9.27
CA ASP A 5 6.26 27.02 -9.09
C ASP A 5 5.31 25.83 -8.86
N PHE A 6 4.05 26.14 -8.51
CA PHE A 6 3.02 25.14 -8.25
C PHE A 6 2.73 24.25 -9.47
N LYS A 7 2.72 24.81 -10.68
CA LYS A 7 2.39 24.09 -11.90
C LYS A 7 3.47 23.07 -12.26
N GLN A 8 4.74 23.43 -12.03
CA GLN A 8 5.86 22.52 -12.18
C GLN A 8 5.82 21.43 -11.12
N ALA A 9 5.49 21.77 -9.87
CA ALA A 9 5.31 20.78 -8.80
C ALA A 9 4.23 19.75 -9.16
N GLU A 10 3.08 20.21 -9.66
CA GLU A 10 1.99 19.35 -10.12
C GLU A 10 2.43 18.44 -11.27
N LYS A 11 3.14 19.00 -12.28
CA LYS A 11 3.66 18.21 -13.41
C LYS A 11 4.63 17.12 -12.92
N MET A 12 5.56 17.47 -12.04
CA MET A 12 6.54 16.53 -11.48
C MET A 12 5.85 15.43 -10.70
N LEU A 13 4.86 15.77 -9.87
CA LEU A 13 4.07 14.81 -9.12
C LEU A 13 3.32 13.85 -10.05
N ARG A 14 2.63 14.39 -11.07
CA ARG A 14 1.92 13.58 -12.06
C ARG A 14 2.85 12.61 -12.76
N SER A 15 4.03 13.06 -13.20
CA SER A 15 5.02 12.20 -13.84
C SER A 15 5.54 11.11 -12.89
N ALA A 16 5.77 11.42 -11.60
CA ALA A 16 6.20 10.41 -10.64
C ALA A 16 5.13 9.33 -10.41
N VAL A 17 3.86 9.73 -10.31
CA VAL A 17 2.71 8.82 -10.17
C VAL A 17 2.56 7.95 -11.42
N GLU A 18 2.66 8.52 -12.61
CA GLU A 18 2.58 7.79 -13.88
C GLU A 18 3.70 6.74 -13.99
N LEU A 19 4.94 7.13 -13.68
CA LEU A 19 6.09 6.22 -13.67
C LEU A 19 5.86 5.04 -12.71
N TYR A 20 5.40 5.32 -11.49
CA TYR A 20 5.15 4.28 -10.49
C TYR A 20 4.05 3.31 -10.96
N ASN A 21 2.93 3.82 -11.45
CA ASN A 21 1.79 2.98 -11.77
C ASN A 21 1.94 2.21 -13.09
N ASN A 22 2.58 2.80 -14.09
CA ASN A 22 2.54 2.27 -15.47
C ASN A 22 3.87 1.71 -15.95
N GLU A 23 5.00 2.22 -15.47
CA GLU A 23 6.31 1.88 -16.03
C GLU A 23 7.14 1.01 -15.08
N ARG A 24 6.99 1.17 -13.77
CA ARG A 24 7.84 0.49 -12.80
C ARG A 24 7.27 -0.89 -12.43
N PRO A 25 7.94 -2.00 -12.80
CA PRO A 25 7.58 -3.32 -12.29
C PRO A 25 7.97 -3.42 -10.81
N HIS A 26 7.07 -3.97 -10.00
CA HIS A 26 7.25 -4.06 -8.56
C HIS A 26 7.44 -5.51 -8.10
N LEU A 27 8.49 -5.76 -7.32
CA LEU A 27 8.82 -7.10 -6.84
C LEU A 27 7.72 -7.71 -5.97
N SER A 28 7.03 -6.89 -5.15
CA SER A 28 5.93 -7.32 -4.28
C SER A 28 4.70 -7.85 -5.01
N ILE A 29 4.60 -7.59 -6.32
CA ILE A 29 3.49 -8.03 -7.18
C ILE A 29 4.01 -8.79 -8.41
N GLY A 30 5.11 -9.53 -8.25
CA GLY A 30 5.61 -10.44 -9.28
C GLY A 30 6.27 -9.75 -10.48
N LEU A 31 6.90 -8.58 -10.27
CA LEU A 31 7.47 -7.74 -11.33
C LEU A 31 6.43 -7.25 -12.35
N LEU A 32 5.17 -7.12 -11.93
CA LEU A 32 4.11 -6.45 -12.68
C LEU A 32 4.02 -4.97 -12.28
N THR A 33 3.35 -4.17 -13.11
CA THR A 33 3.03 -2.78 -12.79
C THR A 33 1.71 -2.70 -12.02
N PRO A 34 1.53 -1.74 -11.10
CA PRO A 34 0.27 -1.57 -10.38
C PRO A 34 -0.93 -1.44 -11.33
N GLN A 35 -0.80 -0.68 -12.41
CA GLN A 35 -1.86 -0.51 -13.39
C GLN A 35 -2.31 -1.84 -14.01
N MET A 36 -1.37 -2.73 -14.34
CA MET A 36 -1.69 -4.01 -14.95
C MET A 36 -2.42 -4.94 -13.98
N VAL A 37 -2.03 -4.94 -12.70
CA VAL A 37 -2.69 -5.73 -11.65
C VAL A 37 -4.13 -5.26 -11.45
N HIS A 38 -4.35 -3.95 -11.32
CA HIS A 38 -5.68 -3.40 -11.11
C HIS A 38 -6.59 -3.56 -12.34
N SER A 39 -6.08 -3.25 -13.54
CA SER A 39 -6.89 -3.25 -14.76
C SER A 39 -7.36 -4.64 -15.17
N LYS A 40 -6.62 -5.69 -14.79
CA LYS A 40 -6.92 -7.08 -15.11
C LYS A 40 -7.39 -7.89 -13.90
N GLU A 41 -7.59 -7.22 -12.75
CA GLU A 41 -7.98 -7.84 -11.48
C GLU A 41 -7.10 -9.05 -11.10
N LEU A 42 -5.79 -8.94 -11.32
CA LEU A 42 -4.87 -10.05 -11.11
C LEU A 42 -4.74 -10.37 -9.62
N HIS A 43 -4.84 -11.66 -9.28
CA HIS A 43 -4.48 -12.12 -7.95
C HIS A 43 -2.95 -12.19 -7.84
N VAL A 44 -2.39 -11.43 -6.89
CA VAL A 44 -0.95 -11.39 -6.62
C VAL A 44 -0.66 -12.01 -5.26
N GLU A 45 0.43 -12.77 -5.19
CA GLU A 45 0.85 -13.40 -3.95
C GLU A 45 1.34 -12.38 -2.93
N LYS A 46 0.94 -12.55 -1.67
CA LYS A 46 1.45 -11.76 -0.58
C LYS A 46 2.84 -12.24 -0.17
N LEU A 47 3.87 -11.46 -0.52
CA LEU A 47 5.27 -11.79 -0.22
C LEU A 47 5.75 -11.32 1.17
N TRP A 48 5.01 -10.43 1.84
CA TRP A 48 5.42 -9.91 3.15
C TRP A 48 4.93 -10.76 4.31
N LYS A 49 5.79 -10.90 5.33
CA LYS A 49 5.48 -11.62 6.56
C LYS A 49 4.43 -10.85 7.36
N ASN A 50 3.53 -11.58 8.01
CA ASN A 50 2.69 -11.03 9.07
C ASN A 50 3.52 -10.98 10.35
N TYR A 51 3.90 -9.79 10.80
CA TYR A 51 4.71 -9.61 12.01
C TYR A 51 3.93 -9.82 13.31
N TYR A 52 2.61 -9.62 13.27
CA TYR A 52 1.75 -9.84 14.42
C TYR A 52 1.12 -11.22 14.32
N ILE A 53 1.57 -12.13 15.19
CA ILE A 53 0.89 -13.40 15.41
C ILE A 53 -0.36 -13.08 16.23
N LYS A 54 -1.55 -13.36 15.68
CA LYS A 54 -2.78 -13.32 16.47
C LYS A 54 -2.66 -14.39 17.56
N ASN A 55 -2.46 -13.97 18.80
CA ASN A 55 -2.48 -14.90 19.92
C ASN A 55 -3.92 -15.39 20.10
N THR A 56 -4.20 -16.63 19.68
CA THR A 56 -5.54 -17.24 19.80
C THR A 56 -5.86 -17.63 21.23
N LYS A 57 -4.85 -17.64 22.12
CA LYS A 57 -5.08 -17.78 23.55
C LYS A 57 -5.60 -16.45 24.08
N ILE A 58 -6.88 -16.42 24.41
CA ILE A 58 -7.47 -15.34 25.21
C ILE A 58 -6.81 -15.42 26.60
N VAL A 59 -5.73 -14.66 26.80
CA VAL A 59 -5.02 -14.60 28.08
C VAL A 59 -5.77 -13.75 29.11
N ASN A 60 -6.74 -12.94 28.66
CA ASN A 60 -7.68 -12.25 29.53
C ASN A 60 -8.97 -11.83 28.76
N PRO A 61 -10.14 -12.45 29.02
CA PRO A 61 -11.38 -12.16 28.29
C PRO A 61 -11.90 -10.73 28.49
N PHE A 62 -11.51 -10.04 29.57
CA PHE A 62 -11.91 -8.66 29.84
C PHE A 62 -11.06 -7.60 29.11
N GLN A 63 -9.94 -7.99 28.49
CA GLN A 63 -9.04 -7.08 27.78
C GLN A 63 -9.23 -7.11 26.27
N GLU A 64 -10.21 -7.87 25.76
CA GLU A 64 -10.48 -7.96 24.34
C GLU A 64 -11.19 -6.69 23.85
N ASN A 65 -10.43 -5.61 23.64
CA ASN A 65 -10.91 -4.46 22.91
C ASN A 65 -10.96 -4.85 21.42
N LYS A 66 -12.16 -5.19 20.93
CA LYS A 66 -12.39 -5.61 19.53
C LYS A 66 -12.10 -4.50 18.51
N ASN A 67 -11.87 -3.27 18.96
CA ASN A 67 -11.57 -2.15 18.08
C ASN A 67 -10.06 -2.10 17.79
N PRO A 68 -9.63 -2.14 16.52
CA PRO A 68 -8.23 -1.91 16.18
C PRO A 68 -7.85 -0.47 16.57
N VAL A 69 -6.70 -0.31 17.24
CA VAL A 69 -6.21 0.98 17.77
C VAL A 69 -5.93 2.01 16.66
N ASN A 70 -5.79 1.56 15.41
CA ASN A 70 -5.71 2.42 14.23
C ASN A 70 -7.02 2.33 13.42
N GLN A 71 -8.05 3.01 13.88
CA GLN A 71 -9.03 3.61 12.99
C GLN A 71 -8.63 5.07 12.84
N LEU A 72 -7.81 5.38 11.83
CA LEU A 72 -7.77 6.74 11.31
C LEU A 72 -9.21 7.05 10.87
N LYS A 73 -9.86 7.96 11.59
CA LYS A 73 -11.13 8.52 11.18
C LYS A 73 -10.82 9.55 10.10
N ASP A 74 -11.33 9.32 8.90
CA ASP A 74 -11.47 10.36 7.88
C ASP A 74 -12.45 11.44 8.36
#